data_AF-X1JH30-F1
#
_entry.id   AF-X1JH30-F1
#
_cell.length_a   1.000
_cell.length_b   1.000
_cell.length_c   1.000
_cell.angle_alpha   90.00
_cell.angle_beta   90.00
_cell.angle_gamma   90.00
#
_symmetry.space_group_name_H-M   'P 1'
#
loop_
_entity.id
_entity.type
_entity.pdbx_description
1 polymer ?
#
loop_
_entity_poly.entity_id
_entity_poly.type
_entity_poly.pdbx_seq_one_letter_code
_entity_poly.pdbx_strand_id
1 'polypeptide(L)'
;MARYVIGGDVGSSGYKAVLLDMETGEVKATASVVYEVNWVKPSWAQQDPILWKRAFIKATKRLLKNAGIASKEVEGIAFSGQQHGEPKKAH
;
A
#
# COMPACT_ATOMS: atom_id res chain seq x y z
N MET A 1 -3.67 -10.19 22.67
CA MET A 1 -3.29 -8.77 22.43
C MET A 1 -2.93 -8.64 20.97
N ALA A 2 -3.15 -7.48 20.37
CA ALA A 2 -2.65 -7.23 19.03
C ALA A 2 -1.12 -7.07 19.09
N ARG A 3 -0.46 -7.69 18.12
CA ARG A 3 0.99 -7.96 18.10
C ARG A 3 1.64 -7.45 16.82
N TYR A 4 0.85 -7.18 15.79
CA TYR A 4 1.34 -6.85 14.46
C TYR A 4 0.95 -5.46 14.02
N VAL A 5 1.78 -4.85 13.19
CA VAL A 5 1.46 -3.60 12.48
C VAL A 5 1.65 -3.78 10.99
N ILE A 6 0.87 -3.07 10.20
CA ILE A 6 1.01 -3.05 8.74
C ILE A 6 1.61 -1.72 8.32
N GLY A 7 2.71 -1.78 7.57
CA GLY A 7 3.27 -0.64 6.84
C GLY A 7 2.89 -0.72 5.37
N GLY A 8 2.38 0.36 4.80
CA GLY A 8 1.98 0.47 3.40
C GLY A 8 2.73 1.57 2.66
N ASP A 9 3.00 1.36 1.38
CA ASP A 9 3.58 2.37 0.49
C ASP A 9 2.78 2.47 -0.81
N VAL A 10 2.15 3.62 -1.03
CA VAL A 10 1.40 3.96 -2.24
C VAL A 10 2.36 4.58 -3.24
N GLY A 11 2.80 3.76 -4.18
CA GLY A 11 3.65 4.19 -5.29
C GLY A 11 2.84 4.64 -6.51
N SER A 12 3.52 5.14 -7.53
CA SER A 12 2.89 5.57 -8.78
C SER A 12 2.25 4.42 -9.55
N SER A 13 2.82 3.21 -9.51
CA SER A 13 2.37 2.06 -10.30
C SER A 13 1.82 0.90 -9.45
N GLY A 14 1.70 1.08 -8.14
CA GLY A 14 1.23 0.02 -7.27
C GLY A 14 1.32 0.36 -5.79
N TYR A 15 0.69 -0.48 -4.98
CA TYR A 15 0.74 -0.44 -3.53
C TYR A 15 1.55 -1.63 -3.01
N LYS A 16 2.46 -1.37 -2.08
CA LYS A 16 3.24 -2.39 -1.36
C LYS A 16 2.84 -2.35 0.11
N ALA A 17 2.83 -3.51 0.75
CA ALA A 17 2.53 -3.65 2.17
C ALA A 17 3.45 -4.67 2.84
N VAL A 18 3.76 -4.42 4.11
CA VAL A 18 4.55 -5.30 4.98
C VAL A 18 3.82 -5.50 6.31
N LEU A 19 3.90 -6.70 6.86
CA LEU A 19 3.40 -7.04 8.19
C LEU A 19 4.60 -7.21 9.11
N LEU A 20 4.64 -6.45 10.19
CA LEU A 20 5.74 -6.47 11.15
C LEU A 20 5.25 -6.97 12.51
N ASP A 21 6.05 -7.82 13.14
CA ASP A 21 5.90 -8.15 14.55
C ASP A 21 6.43 -7.00 15.40
N MET A 22 5.61 -6.44 16.30
CA MET A 22 6.00 -5.30 17.12
C MET A 22 7.04 -5.66 18.19
N GLU A 23 7.11 -6.92 18.61
CA GLU A 23 8.03 -7.37 19.65
C GLU A 23 9.42 -7.64 19.06
N THR A 24 9.47 -8.33 17.92
CA THR A 24 10.75 -8.76 17.32
C THR A 24 11.24 -7.84 16.21
N GLY A 25 10.38 -6.98 15.65
CA GLY A 25 10.68 -6.18 14.46
C GLY A 25 10.72 -6.99 13.15
N GLU A 26 10.38 -8.28 13.20
CA GLU A 26 10.49 -9.18 12.06
C GLU A 26 9.38 -8.95 11.03
N VAL A 27 9.73 -8.99 9.74
CA VAL A 27 8.77 -8.98 8.64
C VAL A 27 8.14 -10.38 8.52
N LYS A 28 6.87 -10.50 8.91
CA LYS A 28 6.10 -11.75 8.82
C LYS A 28 5.55 -12.03 7.43
N ALA A 29 5.23 -10.98 6.68
CA ALA A 29 4.76 -11.10 5.30
C ALA A 29 4.93 -9.80 4.52
N THR A 30 4.98 -9.92 3.20
CA THR A 30 4.89 -8.81 2.27
C THR A 30 3.82 -9.09 1.20
N ALA A 31 3.23 -8.03 0.67
CA ALA A 31 2.27 -8.11 -0.42
C ALA A 31 2.40 -6.88 -1.31
N SER A 32 2.16 -7.06 -2.60
CA SER A 32 2.10 -5.97 -3.56
C SER A 32 0.92 -6.14 -4.50
N VAL A 33 0.35 -5.01 -4.92
CA VAL A 33 -0.72 -4.92 -5.91
C VAL A 33 -0.34 -3.83 -6.91
N VAL A 34 -0.14 -4.23 -8.15
CA VAL A 34 0.09 -3.32 -9.27
C VAL A 34 -1.26 -2.78 -9.75
N TYR A 35 -1.31 -1.50 -10.11
CA TYR A 35 -2.44 -0.90 -10.81
C TYR A 35 -1.94 -0.11 -12.01
N GLU A 36 -2.68 -0.18 -13.11
CA GLU A 36 -2.38 0.61 -14.30
C GLU A 36 -2.80 2.07 -14.06
N VAL A 37 -1.87 2.98 -14.29
CA VAL A 37 -2.17 4.41 -14.34
C VAL A 37 -2.52 4.75 -15.79
N ASN A 38 -3.78 5.07 -16.03
CA ASN A 38 -4.23 5.50 -17.35
C ASN A 38 -3.85 6.97 -17.55
N TRP A 39 -2.81 7.23 -18.32
CA TRP A 39 -2.34 8.59 -18.62
C TRP A 39 -3.14 9.14 -19.81
N VAL A 40 -4.31 9.71 -19.55
CA VAL A 40 -5.23 10.14 -20.62
C VAL A 40 -4.72 11.41 -21.34
N LYS A 41 -3.91 12.26 -20.70
CA LYS A 41 -3.29 13.45 -21.32
C LYS A 41 -1.91 13.77 -20.71
N PRO A 42 -0.91 14.22 -21.51
CA PRO A 42 0.32 14.76 -20.96
C PRO A 42 -0.03 16.02 -20.15
N SER A 43 0.49 16.11 -18.92
CA SER A 43 0.34 17.17 -17.90
C SER A 43 -0.72 17.01 -16.79
N TRP A 44 -1.63 16.02 -16.82
CA TRP A 44 -2.59 15.80 -15.72
C TRP A 44 -2.50 14.38 -15.18
N ALA A 45 -1.80 14.21 -14.04
CA ALA A 45 -1.76 12.95 -13.30
C ALA A 45 -3.02 12.82 -12.42
N GLN A 46 -4.18 12.53 -13.01
CA GLN A 46 -5.34 12.11 -12.23
C GLN A 46 -5.17 10.63 -11.87
N GLN A 47 -4.59 10.35 -10.70
CA GLN A 47 -4.70 9.02 -10.11
C GLN A 47 -6.06 8.90 -9.42
N ASP A 48 -6.82 7.87 -9.80
CA ASP A 48 -8.12 7.57 -9.21
C ASP A 48 -7.92 7.04 -7.77
N PRO A 49 -8.42 7.75 -6.73
CA PRO A 49 -8.34 7.28 -5.34
C PRO A 49 -8.98 5.90 -5.11
N ILE A 50 -9.90 5.49 -5.99
CA ILE A 50 -10.52 4.17 -5.97
C ILE A 50 -9.48 3.08 -6.24
N LEU A 51 -8.49 3.32 -7.11
CA LEU A 51 -7.41 2.36 -7.38
C LEU A 51 -6.57 2.11 -6.13
N TRP A 52 -6.19 3.16 -5.41
CA TRP A 52 -5.42 3.04 -4.16
C TRP A 52 -6.22 2.28 -3.10
N LYS A 53 -7.50 2.62 -2.92
CA LYS A 53 -8.37 1.92 -1.97
C LYS A 53 -8.51 0.42 -2.29
N ARG A 54 -8.70 0.08 -3.58
CA ARG A 54 -8.78 -1.32 -4.02
C ARG A 54 -7.45 -2.06 -3.82
N ALA A 55 -6.34 -1.40 -4.15
CA ALA A 55 -5.01 -1.96 -3.99
C ALA A 55 -4.66 -2.21 -2.52
N PHE A 56 -4.98 -1.25 -1.65
CA PHE A 56 -4.89 -1.36 -0.20
C PHE A 56 -5.64 -2.59 0.32
N ILE A 57 -6.96 -2.66 0.08
CA ILE A 57 -7.79 -3.77 0.57
C ILE A 57 -7.25 -5.13 0.08
N LYS A 58 -6.86 -5.20 -1.19
CA LYS A 58 -6.36 -6.44 -1.80
C LYS A 58 -5.01 -6.87 -1.20
N ALA A 59 -4.09 -5.93 -1.03
CA ALA A 59 -2.78 -6.20 -0.42
C ALA A 59 -2.92 -6.60 1.05
N THR A 60 -3.70 -5.87 1.85
CA THR A 60 -3.94 -6.20 3.27
C THR A 60 -4.51 -7.61 3.44
N LYS A 61 -5.52 -7.98 2.65
CA LYS A 61 -6.10 -9.34 2.68
C LYS A 61 -5.07 -10.41 2.32
N ARG A 62 -4.23 -10.16 1.31
CA ARG A 62 -3.18 -11.08 0.89
C ARG A 62 -2.10 -11.23 1.96
N LEU A 63 -1.72 -10.12 2.60
CA LEU A 63 -0.74 -10.06 3.67
C LEU A 63 -1.17 -10.94 4.87
N LEU A 64 -2.39 -10.74 5.36
CA LEU A 64 -2.94 -11.51 6.49
C LEU A 64 -3.10 -12.99 6.15
N LYS A 65 -3.61 -13.29 4.95
CA LYS A 65 -3.76 -14.67 4.47
C LYS A 65 -2.40 -15.38 4.37
N ASN A 66 -1.39 -14.72 3.82
CA ASN A 66 -0.06 -15.29 3.65
C ASN A 66 0.64 -15.53 5.00
N ALA A 67 0.43 -14.64 5.97
CA ALA A 67 1.02 -14.77 7.29
C ALA A 67 0.24 -15.69 8.24
N GLY A 68 -0.99 -16.10 7.86
CA GLY A 68 -1.87 -16.87 8.74
C GLY A 68 -2.36 -16.09 9.97
N ILE A 69 -2.38 -14.76 9.89
CA ILE A 69 -2.66 -13.87 11.03
C ILE A 69 -4.10 -13.34 10.94
N ALA A 70 -4.83 -13.36 12.04
CA ALA A 70 -6.17 -12.80 12.11
C ALA A 70 -6.12 -11.26 12.17
N SER A 71 -7.12 -10.59 11.58
CA SER A 71 -7.20 -9.12 11.60
C SER A 71 -7.22 -8.53 13.01
N LYS A 72 -7.77 -9.24 14.00
CA LYS A 72 -7.79 -8.84 15.42
C LYS A 72 -6.40 -8.79 16.07
N GLU A 73 -5.38 -9.35 15.43
CA GLU A 73 -4.01 -9.37 15.92
C GLU A 73 -3.19 -8.19 15.35
N VAL A 74 -3.78 -7.38 14.46
CA VAL A 74 -3.18 -6.16 13.93
C VAL A 74 -3.61 -4.98 14.80
N GLU A 75 -2.62 -4.30 15.39
CA GLU A 75 -2.81 -3.13 16.26
C GLU A 75 -3.13 -1.88 15.44
N GLY A 76 -2.51 -1.74 14.26
CA GLY A 76 -2.66 -0.55 13.45
C GLY A 76 -2.07 -0.68 12.06
N ILE A 77 -2.37 0.32 11.23
CA ILE A 77 -1.92 0.40 9.84
C ILE A 77 -1.38 1.81 9.60
N ALA A 78 -0.15 1.89 9.10
CA ALA A 78 0.48 3.13 8.65
C ALA A 78 0.70 3.08 7.13
N PHE A 79 0.63 4.22 6.46
CA PHE A 79 0.85 4.32 5.02
C PHE A 79 1.70 5.54 4.64
N SER A 80 2.67 5.36 3.74
CA SER A 80 3.33 6.42 2.99
C SER A 80 2.69 6.56 1.62
N GLY A 81 2.70 7.77 1.07
CA GLY A 81 2.32 8.00 -0.32
C GLY A 81 3.20 9.09 -0.93
N GLN A 82 3.56 8.92 -2.20
CA GLN A 82 4.20 10.00 -2.96
C GLN A 82 3.15 11.08 -3.29
N GLN A 83 3.15 12.17 -2.53
CA GLN A 83 2.50 13.44 -2.93
C GLN A 83 3.48 14.29 -3.76
N HIS A 84 3.85 13.87 -4.97
CA HIS A 84 4.50 14.79 -5.92
C HIS A 84 3.93 14.59 -7.32
N GLY A 85 2.74 15.13 -7.53
CA GLY A 85 2.24 15.44 -8.86
C GLY A 85 2.72 16.84 -9.25
N GLU A 86 4.03 17.05 -9.42
CA GLU A 86 4.46 18.25 -10.14
C GLU A 86 4.20 18.02 -11.63
N PRO A 87 3.41 18.89 -12.29
CA PRO A 87 3.35 18.86 -13.75
C PRO A 87 4.76 19.18 -14.23
N LYS A 88 5.42 18.21 -14.87
CA LYS A 88 6.62 18.48 -15.64
C LYS A 88 6.26 19.57 -16.64
N LYS A 89 6.69 20.82 -16.40
CA LYS A 89 6.73 21.85 -17.43
C LYS A 89 7.60 21.29 -18.54
N ALA A 90 7.00 21.06 -19.70
CA ALA A 90 7.76 20.90 -20.93
C ALA A 90 8.51 22.21 -21.16
N HIS A 91 9.83 22.14 -21.14
CA HIS A 91 10.72 23.12 -21.75
C HIS A 91 11.24 22.51 -23.04
#